data_AF-A0A1V6C5Y7-F1
#
_entry.id   AF-A0A1V6C5Y7-F1
#
_cell.length_a   1.000
_cell.length_b   1.000
_cell.length_c   1.000
_cell.angle_alpha   90.00
_cell.angle_beta   90.00
_cell.angle_gamma   90.00
#
_symmetry.space_group_name_H-M   'P 1'
#
loop_
_entity.id
_entity.type
_entity.pdbx_description
1 polymer ?
#
loop_
_entity_poly.entity_id
_entity_poly.type
_entity_poly.pdbx_seq_one_letter_code
_entity_poly.pdbx_strand_id
1 'polypeptide(L)' 'MESNDIPNIDQHGNIIIPFNIDQKYHFWNGGHKLSETLEELNVPKEVWTNYVKKPQPGDAARAVDAG' A
#
# COMPACT_ATOMS: atom_id res chain seq x y z
N MET A 1 12.61 5.90 -18.80
CA MET A 1 11.24 6.12 -18.31
C MET A 1 11.03 5.03 -17.30
N GLU A 2 10.99 5.38 -16.03
CA GLU A 2 10.83 4.43 -14.91
C GLU A 2 9.52 3.69 -15.13
N SER A 3 9.61 2.44 -15.58
CA SER A 3 8.46 1.54 -15.66
C SER A 3 7.99 1.35 -14.22
N ASN A 4 6.90 2.02 -13.85
CA ASN A 4 6.26 1.81 -12.56
C ASN A 4 5.65 0.40 -12.58
N ASP A 5 6.48 -0.60 -12.27
CA ASP A 5 6.13 -2.04 -12.24
C ASP A 5 5.50 -2.43 -10.89
N ILE A 6 4.89 -1.47 -10.20
CA ILE A 6 4.35 -1.61 -8.85
C ILE A 6 2.98 -0.92 -8.84
N PRO A 7 1.95 -1.45 -8.14
CA PRO A 7 0.70 -0.71 -8.04
C PRO A 7 0.97 0.62 -7.33
N ASN A 8 0.12 1.62 -7.52
CA ASN A 8 0.26 2.89 -6.82
C ASN A 8 -1.10 3.51 -6.56
N ILE A 9 -1.11 4.55 -5.73
CA ILE A 9 -2.31 5.35 -5.47
C ILE A 9 -2.10 6.72 -6.10
N ASP A 10 -3.04 7.13 -6.94
CA ASP A 10 -3.01 8.45 -7.54
C ASP A 10 -3.45 9.55 -6.54
N GLN A 11 -3.35 10.81 -6.96
CA GLN A 11 -3.75 11.97 -6.16
C GLN A 11 -5.26 11.99 -5.78
N HIS A 12 -6.08 11.14 -6.38
CA HIS A 12 -7.51 11.04 -6.13
C HIS A 12 -7.87 9.83 -5.25
N GLY A 13 -6.88 9.04 -4.82
CA GLY A 13 -7.10 7.85 -3.99
C GLY A 13 -7.46 6.60 -4.79
N ASN A 14 -7.29 6.60 -6.12
CA ASN A 14 -7.53 5.41 -6.92
C ASN A 14 -6.31 4.49 -6.89
N ILE A 15 -6.54 3.18 -6.72
CA ILE A 15 -5.49 2.18 -6.90
C ILE A 15 -5.27 1.96 -8.41
N ILE A 16 -4.08 2.27 -8.88
CA ILE A 16 -3.64 2.04 -10.25
C ILE A 16 -2.84 0.74 -10.28
N ILE A 17 -3.30 -0.22 -11.09
CA ILE A 17 -2.59 -1.48 -11.38
C ILE A 17 -2.11 -1.43 -12.84
N PRO A 18 -0.81 -1.20 -13.09
CA PRO A 18 -0.23 -1.20 -14.43
C PRO A 18 -0.43 -2.54 -15.14
N PHE A 19 -0.65 -2.53 -16.47
CA PHE A 19 -0.94 -3.75 -17.24
C PHE A 19 0.22 -4.77 -17.27
N ASN A 20 1.47 -4.29 -17.23
CA ASN A 20 2.67 -5.13 -17.32
C ASN A 20 3.21 -5.54 -15.94
N ILE A 21 2.40 -5.44 -14.90
CA ILE A 21 2.82 -5.76 -13.55
C ILE A 21 2.86 -7.28 -13.31
N ASP A 22 3.54 -7.70 -12.24
CA ASP A 22 3.47 -9.07 -11.71
C ASP A 22 2.02 -9.53 -11.60
N GLN A 23 1.72 -10.70 -12.18
CA GLN A 23 0.39 -11.30 -12.22
C GLN A 23 -0.25 -11.47 -10.85
N LYS A 24 0.53 -11.53 -9.75
CA LYS A 24 0.00 -11.56 -8.39
C LYS A 24 -0.91 -10.37 -8.06
N TYR A 25 -0.73 -9.24 -8.74
CA TYR A 25 -1.56 -8.05 -8.60
C TYR A 25 -2.78 -8.03 -9.54
N HIS A 26 -2.81 -8.88 -10.58
CA HIS A 26 -3.96 -8.96 -11.49
C HIS A 26 -5.12 -9.76 -10.90
N PHE A 27 -4.83 -10.74 -10.04
CA PHE A 27 -5.86 -11.61 -9.47
C PHE A 27 -5.57 -11.91 -8.01
N TRP A 28 -6.32 -11.27 -7.12
CA TRP A 28 -6.34 -11.64 -5.70
C TRP A 28 -7.34 -12.78 -5.51
N ASN A 29 -6.85 -14.02 -5.50
CA ASN A 29 -7.66 -15.23 -5.33
C ASN A 29 -8.33 -15.27 -3.93
N GLY A 30 -9.57 -14.77 -3.84
CA GLY A 30 -10.29 -14.58 -2.58
C GLY A 30 -10.16 -13.18 -1.97
N GLY A 31 -9.60 -12.23 -2.71
CA GLY A 31 -9.32 -10.87 -2.25
C GLY A 31 -7.96 -10.74 -1.57
N HIS A 32 -7.60 -9.51 -1.22
CA HIS A 32 -6.36 -9.18 -0.53
C HIS A 32 -6.65 -8.10 0.50
N LYS A 33 -5.96 -8.11 1.65
CA LYS A 33 -6.26 -7.11 2.68
C LYS A 33 -5.76 -5.76 2.22
N LEU A 34 -6.62 -4.75 2.27
CA LEU A 34 -6.25 -3.38 1.90
C LEU A 34 -5.02 -2.90 2.68
N SER A 35 -4.88 -3.26 3.96
CA SER A 35 -3.69 -2.91 4.77
C SER A 35 -2.38 -3.50 4.24
N GLU A 36 -2.41 -4.73 3.71
CA GLU A 36 -1.24 -5.41 3.14
C GLU A 36 -0.84 -4.73 1.82
N THR A 37 -1.82 -4.38 0.98
CA THR A 37 -1.55 -3.56 -0.22
C THR A 37 -0.95 -2.21 0.15
N LEU A 38 -1.56 -1.45 1.07
CA LEU A 38 -1.07 -0.13 1.45
C LEU A 38 0.35 -0.17 2.05
N GLU A 39 0.70 -1.26 2.73
CA GLU A 39 2.05 -1.50 3.24
C GLU A 39 3.03 -1.80 2.10
N GLU A 40 2.71 -2.70 1.17
CA GLU A 40 3.50 -2.98 -0.02
C GLU A 40 3.75 -1.73 -0.88
N LEU A 41 2.75 -0.84 -0.94
CA LEU A 41 2.81 0.40 -1.69
C LEU A 41 3.54 1.55 -0.96
N ASN A 42 3.97 1.33 0.28
CA ASN A 42 4.62 2.32 1.13
C ASN A 42 3.87 3.67 1.13
N VAL A 43 2.55 3.63 1.29
CA VAL A 43 1.71 4.83 1.16
C VAL A 43 1.99 5.83 2.28
N PRO A 44 1.75 7.13 2.04
CA PRO A 44 1.81 8.14 3.08
C PRO A 44 0.88 7.82 4.25
N LYS A 45 1.29 8.21 5.47
CA LYS A 45 0.52 8.00 6.71
C LYS A 45 -0.91 8.53 6.61
N GLU A 46 -1.10 9.68 5.98
CA GLU A 46 -2.42 10.27 5.74
C GLU A 46 -3.35 9.34 4.94
N VAL A 47 -2.83 8.70 3.90
CA VAL A 47 -3.55 7.72 3.10
C VAL A 47 -3.85 6.50 3.95
N TRP A 48 -2.86 5.98 4.68
CA TRP A 48 -3.05 4.85 5.59
C TRP A 48 -4.19 5.09 6.60
N THR A 49 -4.22 6.25 7.25
CA THR A 49 -5.23 6.58 8.28
C THR A 49 -6.66 6.67 7.75
N ASN A 50 -6.83 6.93 6.45
CA ASN A 50 -8.15 6.99 5.83
C ASN A 50 -8.78 5.60 5.65
N TYR A 51 -7.96 4.55 5.53
CA TYR A 51 -8.41 3.21 5.17
C TYR A 51 -8.16 2.16 6.25
N VAL A 52 -7.20 2.37 7.14
CA VAL A 52 -6.76 1.40 8.14
C VAL A 52 -6.79 2.02 9.54
N LYS A 53 -7.58 1.42 10.44
CA LYS A 53 -7.71 1.88 11.84
C LYS A 53 -6.51 1.57 12.72
N LYS A 54 -5.60 0.70 12.26
CA LYS A 54 -4.39 0.29 13.00
C LYS A 54 -3.22 1.23 12.68
N PRO A 55 -2.20 1.35 13.54
CA PRO A 55 -0.98 2.08 13.22
C PRO A 55 -0.27 1.48 11.99
N GLN A 56 0.38 2.33 11.18
CA GLN A 56 1.22 1.86 10.08
C GLN A 56 2.45 1.13 10.64
N PRO A 57 2.84 -0.05 10.12
CA PRO A 57 3.93 -0.85 10.69
C PRO A 57 5.27 -0.10 10.82
N GLY A 58 5.60 0.78 9.87
CA GLY A 58 6.79 1.63 9.94
C GLY A 58 6.76 2.69 11.07
N ASP A 59 5.57 3.12 11.49
CA ASP A 59 5.40 4.00 12.66
C ASP A 59 5.43 3.21 13.97
N ALA A 60 4.96 1.95 13.97
CA ALA A 60 4.98 1.09 15.15
C ALA A 60 6.41 0.74 15.59
N ALA A 61 7.35 0.54 14.65
CA ALA A 61 8.77 0.32 14.96
C ALA A 61 9.44 1.57 15.56
N ARG A 62 9.12 2.78 15.07
CA ARG A 62 9.66 4.03 15.65
C ARG A 62 9.07 4.40 17.01
N ALA A 63 7.86 3.96 17.32
CA ALA A 63 7.21 4.23 18.61
C ALA A 63 7.74 3.36 19.76
N VAL A 64 8.30 2.17 19.46
CA VAL A 64 8.88 1.28 20.49
C VAL A 64 10.33 1.61 20.84
N ASP A 65 11.05 2.33 19.96
CA ASP A 65 12.45 2.72 20.16
C ASP A 65 12.62 4.05 20.92
N ALA A 66 11.52 4.75 21.23
CA ALA A 66 11.51 6.03 21.96
C ALA A 66 11.10 5.89 23.45
N GLY A 67 11.10 4.67 23.99
CA GLY A 67 10.71 4.34 25.37
C GLY A 67 11.88 4.08 26.30
#